data_AF-T1AL24-F1
#
_entry.id   AF-T1AL24-F1
#
_cell.length_a   1.000
_cell.length_b   1.000
_cell.length_c   1.000
_cell.angle_alpha   90.00
_cell.angle_beta   90.00
_cell.angle_gamma   90.00
#
_symmetry.space_group_name_H-M   'P 1'
#
loop_
_entity.id
_entity.type
_entity.pdbx_description
1 polymer ?
#
loop_
_entity_poly.entity_id
_entity_poly.type
_entity_poly.pdbx_seq_one_letter_code
_entity_poly.pdbx_strand_id
1 'polypeptide(L)'
;MELVRNFPLRPIRSETDHRAALEVARELMQRDEREISTEEADYLDVLTDLIRQYETSRYRLPKNSGTEQSRLASLVKDGKMSASDLGRLLGSRALGSMLLTGRRGLSKSHIRILAAHFKIDPGYFLS
;
A
#
# COMPACT_ATOMS: atom_id res chain seq x y z
N MET A 1 17.97 -13.87 22.87
CA MET A 1 18.40 -13.00 21.77
C MET A 1 18.34 -11.53 22.11
N GLU A 2 19.26 -10.75 21.55
CA GLU A 2 19.35 -9.29 21.70
C GLU A 2 18.22 -8.54 20.97
N LEU A 3 17.82 -9.01 19.78
CA LEU A 3 16.70 -8.44 19.02
C LEU A 3 15.39 -8.40 19.82
N VAL A 4 15.03 -9.50 20.49
CA VAL A 4 13.80 -9.57 21.31
C VAL A 4 13.86 -8.62 22.52
N ARG A 5 15.06 -8.29 23.01
CA ARG A 5 15.24 -7.31 24.10
C ARG A 5 15.08 -5.88 23.59
N ASN A 6 15.58 -5.59 22.40
CA ASN A 6 15.54 -4.26 21.79
C ASN A 6 14.18 -3.95 21.16
N PHE A 7 13.56 -4.94 20.52
CA PHE A 7 12.24 -4.87 19.93
C PHE A 7 11.47 -6.18 20.19
N PRO A 8 10.66 -6.26 21.26
CA PRO A 8 9.90 -7.46 21.55
C PRO A 8 8.79 -7.68 20.53
N LEU A 9 8.71 -8.90 19.97
CA LEU A 9 7.63 -9.32 19.08
C LEU A 9 6.29 -9.26 19.81
N ARG A 10 5.46 -8.32 19.39
CA ARG A 10 4.11 -8.11 19.94
C ARG A 10 3.17 -7.67 18.82
N PRO A 11 1.85 -7.88 18.96
CA PRO A 11 0.89 -7.38 18.00
C PRO A 11 1.09 -5.88 17.74
N ILE A 12 1.24 -5.50 16.48
CA ILE A 12 1.35 -4.11 16.04
C ILE A 12 -0.04 -3.49 16.11
N ARG A 13 -0.20 -2.40 16.87
CA ARG A 13 -1.51 -1.77 17.14
C ARG A 13 -1.60 -0.32 16.68
N SER A 14 -0.47 0.30 16.36
CA SER A 14 -0.39 1.70 15.95
C SER A 14 0.53 1.89 14.75
N GLU A 15 0.39 3.04 14.09
CA GLU A 15 1.28 3.43 12.98
C GLU A 15 2.72 3.64 13.46
N THR A 16 2.90 4.09 14.70
CA THR A 16 4.23 4.21 15.32
C THR A 16 4.87 2.84 15.51
N ASP A 17 4.12 1.85 16.02
CA ASP A 17 4.61 0.47 16.14
C ASP A 17 4.96 -0.11 14.76
N HIS A 18 4.13 0.14 13.74
CA HIS A 18 4.33 -0.36 12.38
C HIS A 18 5.57 0.21 11.72
N ARG A 19 5.79 1.53 11.86
CA ARG A 19 7.00 2.20 11.35
C ARG A 19 8.27 1.65 12.00
N ALA A 20 8.24 1.43 13.32
CA ALA A 20 9.37 0.85 14.04
C ALA A 20 9.62 -0.61 13.61
N ALA A 21 8.56 -1.41 13.44
CA ALA A 21 8.67 -2.78 12.95
C ALA A 21 9.26 -2.83 11.52
N LEU A 22 8.83 -1.94 10.63
CA LEU A 22 9.37 -1.83 9.28
C LEU A 22 10.86 -1.45 9.27
N GLU A 23 11.31 -0.61 10.20
CA GLU A 23 12.71 -0.23 10.30
C GLU A 23 13.57 -1.42 10.71
N VAL A 24 13.18 -2.13 11.77
CA VAL A 24 13.88 -3.34 12.23
C VAL A 24 13.94 -4.41 11.13
N ALA A 25 12.83 -4.63 10.42
CA ALA A 25 12.80 -5.57 9.30
C ALA A 25 13.77 -5.15 8.18
N ARG A 26 13.82 -3.86 7.83
CA ARG A 26 14.74 -3.35 6.80
C ARG A 26 16.21 -3.47 7.21
N GLU A 27 16.54 -3.22 8.47
CA GLU A 27 17.92 -3.37 8.96
C GLU A 27 18.38 -4.82 8.84
N LEU A 28 17.52 -5.78 9.22
CA LEU A 28 17.82 -7.21 9.10
C LEU A 28 17.94 -7.67 7.64
N MET A 29 17.05 -7.21 6.76
CA MET A 29 17.09 -7.55 5.32
C MET A 29 18.28 -6.96 4.56
N GLN A 30 18.94 -5.93 5.11
CA GLN A 30 20.13 -5.32 4.50
C GLN A 30 21.43 -6.04 4.86
N ARG A 31 21.41 -6.94 5.85
CA ARG A 31 22.58 -7.75 6.22
C ARG A 31 22.78 -8.87 5.19
N ASP A 32 24.04 -9.26 4.98
CA ASP A 32 24.36 -10.38 4.08
C ASP A 32 23.76 -11.68 4.65
N GLU A 33 23.30 -12.58 3.79
CA GLU A 33 22.73 -13.88 4.20
C GLU A 33 23.73 -14.71 5.03
N ARG A 34 25.03 -14.47 4.88
CA ARG A 34 26.08 -15.11 5.70
C ARG A 34 26.22 -14.53 7.10
N GLU A 35 25.69 -13.33 7.34
CA GLU A 35 25.77 -12.61 8.60
C GLU A 35 24.52 -12.74 9.47
N ILE A 36 23.41 -13.25 8.90
CA ILE A 36 22.18 -13.50 9.64
C ILE A 36 22.20 -14.90 10.23
N SER A 37 22.03 -15.01 11.55
CA SER A 37 21.85 -16.29 12.21
C SER A 37 20.45 -16.86 11.94
N THR A 38 20.28 -18.17 12.06
CA THR A 38 18.97 -18.84 11.96
C THR A 38 17.95 -18.23 12.91
N GLU A 39 18.39 -17.91 14.11
CA GLU A 39 17.63 -17.24 15.14
C GLU A 39 17.11 -15.85 14.69
N GLU A 40 17.96 -15.03 14.07
CA GLU A 40 17.55 -13.72 13.52
C GLU A 40 16.63 -13.86 12.29
N ALA A 41 16.81 -14.90 11.48
CA ALA A 41 15.92 -15.21 10.37
C ALA A 41 14.51 -15.60 10.86
N ASP A 42 14.42 -16.50 11.84
CA ASP A 42 13.14 -16.88 12.49
C ASP A 42 12.43 -15.65 13.09
N TYR A 43 13.20 -14.75 13.71
CA TYR A 43 12.67 -13.50 14.23
C TYR A 43 12.11 -12.60 13.12
N LEU A 44 12.84 -12.46 12.00
CA LEU A 44 12.42 -11.64 10.85
C LEU A 44 11.13 -12.19 10.21
N ASP A 45 11.01 -13.52 10.12
CA ASP A 45 9.81 -14.18 9.60
C ASP A 45 8.58 -13.82 10.44
N VAL A 46 8.66 -13.97 11.77
CA VAL A 46 7.55 -13.63 12.66
C VAL A 46 7.25 -12.12 12.63
N LEU A 47 8.27 -11.27 12.59
CA LEU A 47 8.09 -9.81 12.48
C LEU A 47 7.36 -9.43 11.19
N THR A 48 7.73 -10.06 10.08
CA THR A 48 7.10 -9.84 8.77
C THR A 48 5.64 -10.26 8.77
N ASP A 49 5.31 -11.37 9.44
CA ASP A 49 3.92 -11.81 9.60
C ASP A 49 3.10 -10.82 10.45
N LEU A 50 3.66 -10.26 11.51
CA LEU A 50 3.00 -9.23 12.33
C LEU A 50 2.76 -7.93 11.54
N ILE A 51 3.75 -7.50 10.75
CA ILE A 51 3.61 -6.37 9.82
C ILE A 51 2.48 -6.64 8.85
N ARG A 52 2.49 -7.80 8.18
CA ARG A 52 1.44 -8.20 7.23
C ARG A 52 0.07 -8.26 7.90
N GLN A 53 -0.04 -8.75 9.12
CA GLN A 53 -1.30 -8.81 9.86
C GLN A 53 -1.84 -7.40 10.16
N TYR A 54 -0.99 -6.49 10.64
CA TYR A 54 -1.38 -5.11 10.88
C TYR A 54 -1.77 -4.42 9.58
N GLU A 55 -0.96 -4.57 8.54
CA GLU A 55 -1.26 -4.05 7.20
C GLU A 55 -2.55 -4.65 6.65
N THR A 56 -2.81 -5.93 6.81
CA THR A 56 -4.08 -6.55 6.38
C THR A 56 -5.27 -6.13 7.26
N SER A 57 -5.03 -5.61 8.46
CA SER A 57 -6.08 -5.05 9.33
C SER A 57 -6.35 -3.56 9.08
N ARG A 58 -5.31 -2.79 8.70
CA ARG A 58 -5.35 -1.35 8.37
C ARG A 58 -5.65 -1.08 6.90
N TYR A 59 -5.01 -1.85 6.02
CA TYR A 59 -5.27 -2.05 4.60
C TYR A 59 -6.08 -3.32 4.34
N ARG A 60 -6.78 -3.85 5.36
CA ARG A 60 -8.19 -4.18 5.14
C ARG A 60 -8.73 -2.87 4.66
N LEU A 61 -8.69 -2.67 3.35
CA LEU A 61 -9.23 -1.50 2.70
C LEU A 61 -10.54 -1.31 3.44
N PRO A 62 -10.78 -0.16 4.08
CA PRO A 62 -12.15 0.17 4.31
C PRO A 62 -12.70 0.08 2.89
N LYS A 63 -13.47 -0.98 2.62
CA LYS A 63 -14.50 -0.89 1.61
C LYS A 63 -15.14 0.44 1.99
N ASN A 64 -14.84 1.50 1.22
CA ASN A 64 -15.61 2.71 1.19
C ASN A 64 -15.21 3.88 2.13
N SER A 65 -14.05 3.95 2.80
CA SER A 65 -13.66 5.21 3.50
C SER A 65 -12.88 6.14 2.58
N GLY A 66 -13.62 6.92 1.81
CA GLY A 66 -13.10 7.87 0.83
C GLY A 66 -14.05 7.93 -0.36
N THR A 67 -14.11 9.07 -1.04
CA THR A 67 -14.88 9.15 -2.28
C THR A 67 -14.11 8.42 -3.38
N GLU A 68 -14.77 8.05 -4.48
CA GLU A 68 -14.11 7.41 -5.63
C GLU A 68 -12.90 8.23 -6.12
N GLN A 69 -12.99 9.56 -6.01
CA GLN A 69 -11.95 10.52 -6.36
C GLN A 69 -10.73 10.44 -5.43
N SER A 70 -10.93 10.33 -4.12
CA SER A 70 -9.80 10.25 -3.18
C SER A 70 -9.02 8.95 -3.36
N ARG A 71 -9.74 7.85 -3.66
CA ARG A 71 -9.15 6.55 -4.01
C ARG A 71 -8.30 6.64 -5.29
N LEU A 72 -8.84 7.27 -6.33
CA LEU A 72 -8.12 7.52 -7.57
C LEU A 72 -6.88 8.40 -7.35
N ALA A 73 -7.01 9.47 -6.56
CA ALA A 73 -5.91 10.40 -6.29
C ALA A 73 -4.74 9.72 -5.58
N SER A 74 -5.00 8.84 -4.61
CA SER A 74 -3.96 8.05 -3.95
C SER A 74 -3.22 7.14 -4.93
N LEU A 75 -3.94 6.39 -5.77
CA LEU A 75 -3.31 5.50 -6.77
C LEU A 75 -2.42 6.26 -7.76
N VAL A 76 -2.87 7.43 -8.23
CA VAL A 76 -2.10 8.29 -9.13
C VAL A 76 -0.83 8.79 -8.45
N LYS A 77 -0.92 9.19 -7.18
CA LYS A 77 0.23 9.64 -6.39
C LYS A 77 1.24 8.51 -6.19
N ASP A 78 0.78 7.34 -5.75
CA ASP A 78 1.63 6.18 -5.45
C ASP A 78 2.28 5.62 -6.72
N GLY A 79 1.52 5.60 -7.83
CA GLY A 79 2.01 5.24 -9.15
C GLY A 79 2.90 6.30 -9.82
N LYS A 80 3.19 7.43 -9.14
CA LYS A 80 3.95 8.58 -9.68
C LYS A 80 3.43 9.07 -11.03
N MET A 81 2.13 8.98 -11.25
CA MET A 81 1.48 9.42 -12.48
C MET A 81 1.06 10.88 -12.38
N SER A 82 1.15 11.63 -13.48
CA SER A 82 0.51 12.94 -13.56
C SER A 82 -0.97 12.82 -13.96
N ALA A 83 -1.75 13.88 -13.72
CA ALA A 83 -3.11 13.99 -14.26
C ALA A 83 -3.15 13.84 -15.80
N SER A 84 -2.07 14.24 -16.49
CA SER A 84 -1.95 14.09 -17.93
C SER A 84 -1.72 12.64 -18.36
N ASP A 85 -0.95 11.87 -17.58
CA ASP A 85 -0.73 10.43 -17.81
C ASP A 85 -2.03 9.65 -17.57
N LEU A 86 -2.73 9.95 -16.46
CA LEU A 86 -4.05 9.39 -16.18
C LEU A 86 -5.03 9.67 -17.32
N GLY A 87 -5.06 10.91 -17.83
CA GLY A 87 -5.90 11.26 -18.96
C GLY A 87 -5.55 10.48 -20.23
N ARG A 88 -4.25 10.35 -20.55
CA ARG A 88 -3.78 9.53 -21.69
C ARG A 88 -4.21 8.06 -21.56
N LEU A 89 -4.09 7.48 -20.37
CA LEU A 89 -4.55 6.11 -20.09
C LEU A 89 -6.06 5.93 -20.35
N LEU A 90 -6.85 6.96 -20.07
CA LEU A 90 -8.32 6.93 -20.20
C LEU A 90 -8.84 7.51 -21.53
N GLY A 91 -7.95 7.81 -22.48
CA GLY A 91 -8.30 8.24 -23.84
C GLY A 91 -8.40 9.75 -24.07
N SER A 92 -8.19 10.60 -23.06
CA SER A 92 -8.03 12.04 -23.25
C SER A 92 -7.32 12.73 -22.09
N ARG A 93 -6.32 13.56 -22.39
CA ARG A 93 -5.53 14.30 -21.39
C ARG A 93 -6.39 15.15 -20.45
N ALA A 94 -7.49 15.72 -20.94
CA ALA A 94 -8.39 16.56 -20.14
C ALA A 94 -9.16 15.75 -19.07
N LEU A 95 -9.37 14.44 -19.29
CA LEU A 95 -10.15 13.60 -18.37
C LEU A 95 -9.47 13.43 -17.02
N GLY A 96 -8.14 13.30 -16.98
CA GLY A 96 -7.44 13.01 -15.73
C GLY A 96 -7.63 14.10 -14.66
N SER A 97 -7.53 15.38 -15.03
CA SER A 97 -7.78 16.48 -14.10
C SER A 97 -9.24 16.55 -13.63
N MET A 98 -10.19 16.33 -14.55
CA MET A 98 -11.63 16.34 -14.21
C MET A 98 -12.01 15.21 -13.24
N LEU A 99 -11.39 14.04 -13.38
CA LEU A 99 -11.61 12.90 -12.48
C LEU A 99 -10.99 13.14 -11.09
N LEU A 100 -9.75 13.65 -11.05
CA LEU A 100 -9.04 13.94 -9.79
C LEU A 100 -9.68 15.07 -8.99
N THR A 101 -10.28 16.06 -9.67
CA THR A 101 -11.01 17.17 -9.04
C THR A 101 -12.48 16.84 -8.73
N GLY A 102 -12.96 15.65 -9.14
CA GLY A 102 -14.35 15.23 -8.93
C GLY A 102 -15.39 15.93 -9.79
N ARG A 103 -14.97 16.77 -10.75
CA ARG A 103 -15.87 17.36 -11.75
C ARG A 103 -16.51 16.30 -12.66
N ARG A 104 -15.92 15.11 -12.72
CA ARG A 104 -16.46 13.94 -13.42
C ARG A 104 -16.27 12.69 -12.56
N GLY A 105 -17.28 11.82 -12.53
CA GLY A 105 -17.19 10.50 -11.88
C GLY A 105 -16.51 9.45 -12.77
N LEU A 106 -16.11 8.33 -12.15
CA LEU A 106 -15.55 7.19 -12.88
C LEU A 106 -16.67 6.41 -13.58
N SER A 107 -16.47 6.10 -14.86
CA SER A 107 -17.38 5.19 -15.58
C SER A 107 -16.93 3.73 -15.38
N LYS A 108 -17.81 2.78 -15.68
CA LYS A 108 -17.47 1.34 -15.67
C LYS A 108 -16.29 1.01 -16.61
N SER A 109 -16.13 1.73 -17.72
CA SER A 109 -14.99 1.55 -18.62
C SER A 109 -13.69 2.07 -18.01
N HIS A 110 -13.72 3.26 -17.37
CA HIS A 110 -12.56 3.79 -16.65
C HIS A 110 -12.12 2.84 -15.54
N ILE A 111 -13.07 2.34 -14.75
CA ILE A 111 -12.79 1.40 -13.65
C ILE A 111 -12.06 0.15 -14.15
N ARG A 112 -12.51 -0.44 -15.27
CA ARG A 112 -11.83 -1.62 -15.85
C ARG A 112 -10.40 -1.31 -16.29
N ILE A 113 -10.19 -0.16 -16.94
CA ILE A 113 -8.86 0.25 -17.41
C ILE A 113 -7.93 0.49 -16.20
N LEU A 114 -8.41 1.19 -15.18
CA LEU A 114 -7.63 1.50 -13.98
C LEU A 114 -7.32 0.24 -13.17
N ALA A 115 -8.30 -0.64 -12.98
CA ALA A 115 -8.11 -1.91 -12.31
C ALA A 115 -7.04 -2.78 -13.00
N ALA A 116 -7.09 -2.85 -14.34
CA ALA A 116 -6.07 -3.56 -15.11
C ALA A 116 -4.68 -2.91 -15.02
N HIS A 117 -4.61 -1.58 -15.06
CA HIS A 117 -3.35 -0.83 -15.00
C HIS A 117 -2.67 -0.94 -13.64
N PHE A 118 -3.41 -0.72 -12.55
CA PHE A 118 -2.90 -0.78 -11.18
C PHE A 118 -2.90 -2.19 -10.59
N LYS A 119 -3.41 -3.19 -11.33
CA LYS A 119 -3.53 -4.60 -10.91
C LYS A 119 -4.30 -4.75 -9.59
N ILE A 120 -5.44 -4.06 -9.49
CA ILE A 120 -6.33 -4.09 -8.33
C ILE A 120 -7.72 -4.57 -8.70
N ASP A 121 -8.50 -4.97 -7.70
CA ASP A 121 -9.90 -5.35 -7.88
C ASP A 121 -10.76 -4.14 -8.34
N PRO A 122 -11.62 -4.26 -9.38
CA PRO A 122 -12.50 -3.18 -9.82
C PRO A 122 -13.44 -2.64 -8.73
N GLY A 123 -13.82 -3.49 -7.76
CA GLY A 123 -14.61 -3.13 -6.60
C GLY A 123 -13.90 -2.13 -5.69
N TYR A 124 -12.59 -1.92 -5.83
CA TYR A 124 -11.87 -0.84 -5.14
C TYR A 124 -12.47 0.54 -5.42
N PHE A 125 -12.98 0.78 -6.63
CA PHE A 125 -13.57 2.07 -6.97
C PHE A 125 -15.04 2.15 -6.60
N LEU A 126 -15.73 1.02 -6.44
CA LEU A 126 -17.17 0.94 -6.19
C LEU A 126 -17.45 0.89 -4.69
N SER A 127 -18.32 1.77 -4.22
CA SER A 127 -18.78 1.81 -2.82
C SER A 127 -20.27 1.61 -2.70
#